data_AF-A0AA42P8W1-F1
#
_entry.id   AF-A0AA42P8W1-F1
#
_cell.length_a   1.000
_cell.length_b   1.000
_cell.length_c   1.000
_cell.angle_alpha   90.00
_cell.angle_beta   90.00
_cell.angle_gamma   90.00
#
_symmetry.space_group_name_H-M   'P 1'
#
loop_
_entity.id
_entity.type
_entity.pdbx_description
1 polymer ?
#
loop_
_entity_poly.entity_id
_entity_poly.type
_entity_poly.pdbx_seq_one_letter_code
_entity_poly.pdbx_strand_id
1 'polypeptide(L)'
;MELLQSLLLTLAAAASAIQIGRARRRYDEADQPALFSAMLAFILAAASGATGLAGGLAEAQQWLERATLLLGLPLLALAALTLARRWAWSRPNWGRVVLGLCVFFELARQLGWSEPYTLGLLLASALLVIYAAVLQWPERLPSGAGVAAGVLLLLMLPMPSGSAIGNPLAGAEPLLLAIASPLLALLLLRLPGSTGEQQPTAT
;
A
#
# COMPACT_ATOMS: atom_id res chain seq x y z
N MET A 1 -7.71 -23.11 3.72
CA MET A 1 -7.82 -21.88 2.90
C MET A 1 -6.72 -20.89 3.25
N GLU A 2 -6.44 -20.67 4.54
CA GLU A 2 -5.33 -19.84 5.03
C GLU A 2 -3.99 -20.01 4.31
N LEU A 3 -3.49 -21.25 4.14
CA LEU A 3 -2.22 -21.49 3.44
C LEU A 3 -2.22 -21.00 1.98
N LEU A 4 -3.34 -21.12 1.28
CA LEU A 4 -3.47 -20.63 -0.09
C LEU A 4 -3.47 -19.11 -0.11
N GLN A 5 -4.16 -18.46 0.82
CA GLN A 5 -4.16 -16.99 0.93
C GLN A 5 -2.75 -16.47 1.24
N SER A 6 -2.05 -17.10 2.19
CA SER A 6 -0.66 -16.77 2.54
C SER A 6 0.29 -16.97 1.36
N LEU A 7 0.12 -18.04 0.58
CA LEU A 7 0.90 -18.28 -0.63
C LEU A 7 0.68 -17.19 -1.68
N LEU A 8 -0.59 -16.88 -1.96
CA LEU A 8 -0.97 -15.86 -2.94
C LEU A 8 -0.46 -14.48 -2.52
N LEU A 9 -0.60 -14.12 -1.23
CA LEU A 9 -0.10 -12.86 -0.70
C LEU A 9 1.43 -12.78 -0.84
N THR A 10 2.14 -13.83 -0.43
CA THR A 10 3.61 -13.90 -0.54
C THR A 10 4.06 -13.66 -1.97
N LEU A 11 3.51 -14.41 -2.92
CA LEU A 11 3.91 -14.35 -4.32
C LEU A 11 3.54 -13.02 -4.96
N ALA A 12 2.30 -12.55 -4.78
CA ALA A 12 1.81 -11.32 -5.39
C ALA A 12 2.52 -10.08 -4.86
N ALA A 13 2.71 -10.00 -3.54
CA ALA A 13 3.42 -8.88 -2.91
C ALA A 13 4.93 -8.93 -3.22
N ALA A 14 5.57 -10.12 -3.20
CA ALA A 14 6.98 -10.24 -3.59
C ALA A 14 7.20 -9.87 -5.07
N ALA A 15 6.34 -10.34 -5.98
CA ALA A 15 6.40 -9.95 -7.38
C ALA A 15 6.22 -8.44 -7.57
N SER A 16 5.32 -7.82 -6.81
CA SER A 16 5.10 -6.36 -6.81
C SER A 16 6.33 -5.61 -6.29
N ALA A 17 6.93 -6.06 -5.18
CA ALA A 17 8.16 -5.50 -4.63
C ALA A 17 9.33 -5.59 -5.63
N ILE A 18 9.50 -6.75 -6.29
CA ILE A 18 10.56 -6.97 -7.29
C ILE A 18 10.35 -6.06 -8.51
N GLN A 19 9.11 -5.93 -8.99
CA GLN A 19 8.78 -5.05 -10.12
C GLN A 19 9.11 -3.58 -9.79
N ILE A 20 8.68 -3.08 -8.63
CA ILE A 20 8.99 -1.72 -8.18
C ILE A 20 10.49 -1.54 -7.98
N GLY A 21 11.18 -2.49 -7.35
CA GLY A 21 12.62 -2.43 -7.11
C GLY A 21 13.44 -2.39 -8.40
N ARG A 22 13.02 -3.14 -9.43
CA ARG A 22 13.64 -3.09 -10.77
C ARG A 22 13.37 -1.78 -11.48
N ALA A 23 12.15 -1.24 -11.38
CA ALA A 23 11.76 0.00 -12.02
C ALA A 23 12.39 1.23 -11.36
N ARG A 24 12.57 1.23 -10.03
CA ARG A 24 13.08 2.37 -9.23
C ARG A 24 14.36 2.98 -9.77
N ARG A 25 15.26 2.17 -10.35
CA ARG A 25 16.53 2.66 -10.94
C ARG A 25 16.35 3.55 -12.17
N ARG A 26 15.16 3.54 -12.78
CA ARG A 26 14.81 4.33 -13.97
C ARG A 26 14.09 5.63 -13.62
N TYR A 27 13.74 5.84 -12.37
CA TYR A 27 13.06 7.04 -11.88
C TYR A 27 14.07 8.06 -11.37
N ASP A 28 13.69 9.32 -11.42
CA ASP A 28 14.50 10.42 -10.91
C ASP A 28 14.76 10.28 -9.41
N GLU A 29 15.87 10.85 -8.96
CA GLU A 29 16.33 10.79 -7.57
C GLU A 29 15.28 11.32 -6.57
N ALA A 30 14.42 12.25 -7.02
CA ALA A 30 13.32 12.80 -6.25
C ALA A 30 12.19 11.79 -5.96
N ASP A 31 11.95 10.84 -6.87
CA ASP A 31 10.83 9.88 -6.80
C ASP A 31 11.25 8.52 -6.20
N GLN A 32 12.55 8.26 -6.16
CA GLN A 32 13.10 7.04 -5.56
C GLN A 32 12.63 6.76 -4.12
N PRO A 33 12.50 7.76 -3.21
CA PRO A 33 12.03 7.50 -1.86
C PRO A 33 10.56 7.04 -1.80
N ALA A 34 9.72 7.58 -2.69
CA ALA A 34 8.32 7.15 -2.80
C ALA A 34 8.24 5.67 -3.21
N LEU A 35 8.98 5.30 -4.27
CA LEU A 35 9.06 3.90 -4.72
C LEU A 35 9.69 2.97 -3.68
N PHE A 36 10.67 3.45 -2.91
CA PHE A 36 11.23 2.69 -1.79
C PHE A 36 10.19 2.43 -0.70
N SER A 37 9.39 3.44 -0.35
CA SER A 37 8.33 3.28 0.66
C SER A 37 7.24 2.30 0.21
N ALA A 38 6.84 2.34 -1.07
CA ALA A 38 5.92 1.37 -1.64
C ALA A 38 6.53 -0.04 -1.69
N MET A 39 7.81 -0.17 -2.04
CA MET A 39 8.52 -1.45 -2.01
C MET A 39 8.58 -2.04 -0.60
N LEU A 40 8.85 -1.21 0.42
CA LEU A 40 8.83 -1.62 1.82
C LEU A 40 7.45 -2.16 2.22
N ALA A 41 6.37 -1.49 1.82
CA ALA A 41 5.00 -1.95 2.06
C ALA A 41 4.74 -3.34 1.47
N PHE A 42 5.17 -3.57 0.22
CA PHE A 42 5.05 -4.88 -0.42
C PHE A 42 5.93 -5.95 0.25
N ILE A 43 7.11 -5.61 0.73
CA ILE A 43 7.98 -6.55 1.45
C ILE A 43 7.34 -6.98 2.78
N LEU A 44 6.75 -6.04 3.53
CA LEU A 44 6.03 -6.35 4.76
C LEU A 44 4.86 -7.31 4.50
N ALA A 45 4.05 -7.02 3.47
CA ALA A 45 2.94 -7.89 3.06
C ALA A 45 3.44 -9.28 2.61
N ALA A 46 4.52 -9.35 1.83
CA ALA A 46 5.08 -10.61 1.36
C ALA A 46 5.63 -11.44 2.52
N ALA A 47 6.35 -10.81 3.45
CA ALA A 47 6.92 -11.48 4.61
C ALA A 47 5.83 -11.96 5.58
N SER A 48 4.73 -11.22 5.72
CA SER A 48 3.53 -11.64 6.46
C SER A 48 2.97 -12.97 5.91
N GLY A 49 2.78 -13.05 4.58
CA GLY A 49 2.36 -14.29 3.92
C GLY A 49 3.37 -15.41 4.12
N ALA A 50 4.67 -15.13 4.00
CA ALA A 50 5.73 -16.13 4.12
C ALA A 50 5.78 -16.74 5.53
N THR A 51 5.61 -15.91 6.57
CA THR A 51 5.51 -16.40 7.96
C THR A 51 4.29 -17.28 8.18
N GLY A 52 3.16 -16.98 7.51
CA GLY A 52 1.97 -17.83 7.55
C GLY A 52 2.14 -19.19 6.87
N LEU A 53 3.04 -19.29 5.87
CA LEU A 53 3.38 -20.55 5.22
C LEU A 53 4.34 -21.42 6.04
N ALA A 54 5.30 -20.80 6.72
CA ALA A 54 6.34 -21.51 7.46
C ALA A 54 5.77 -22.36 8.60
N GLY A 55 4.64 -21.95 9.19
CA GLY A 55 4.07 -22.58 10.38
C GLY A 55 4.93 -22.33 11.63
N GLY A 56 4.30 -22.14 12.79
CA GLY A 56 5.03 -21.92 14.05
C GLY A 56 5.61 -20.51 14.26
N LEU A 57 5.38 -19.58 13.32
CA LEU A 57 5.76 -18.16 13.42
C LEU A 57 4.55 -17.24 13.60
N ALA A 58 3.53 -17.71 14.34
CA ALA A 58 2.24 -17.01 14.46
C ALA A 58 2.38 -15.60 15.06
N GLU A 59 3.25 -15.42 16.05
CA GLU A 59 3.53 -14.10 16.61
C GLU A 59 4.13 -13.20 15.53
N ALA A 60 5.25 -13.61 14.91
CA ALA A 60 5.87 -12.83 13.84
C ALA A 60 4.88 -12.46 12.73
N GLN A 61 4.04 -13.40 12.30
CA GLN A 61 2.96 -13.14 11.34
C GLN A 61 2.06 -11.99 11.79
N GLN A 62 1.53 -12.04 13.03
CA GLN A 62 0.67 -10.97 13.55
C GLN A 62 1.37 -9.60 13.61
N TRP A 63 2.66 -9.58 13.96
CA TRP A 63 3.46 -8.35 13.94
C TRP A 63 3.61 -7.80 12.53
N LEU A 64 3.84 -8.65 11.53
CA LEU A 64 3.98 -8.25 10.13
C LEU A 64 2.64 -7.83 9.50
N GLU A 65 1.54 -8.49 9.83
CA GLU A 65 0.19 -8.07 9.42
C GLU A 65 -0.11 -6.66 9.94
N ARG A 66 0.14 -6.42 11.23
CA ARG A 66 -0.01 -5.08 11.84
C ARG A 66 0.90 -4.05 11.21
N ALA A 67 2.16 -4.37 10.97
CA ALA A 67 3.10 -3.47 10.30
C ALA A 67 2.64 -3.13 8.88
N THR A 68 2.08 -4.10 8.17
CA THR A 68 1.54 -3.90 6.82
C THR A 68 0.36 -2.92 6.85
N LEU A 69 -0.60 -3.10 7.77
CA LEU A 69 -1.75 -2.23 7.91
C LEU A 69 -1.40 -0.82 8.42
N LEU A 70 -0.55 -0.73 9.45
CA LEU A 70 -0.29 0.53 10.16
C LEU A 70 0.84 1.37 9.55
N LEU A 71 1.70 0.75 8.75
CA LEU A 71 2.85 1.42 8.14
C LEU A 71 2.93 1.19 6.63
N GLY A 72 2.77 -0.05 6.17
CA GLY A 72 2.87 -0.39 4.75
C GLY A 72 1.83 0.33 3.88
N LEU A 73 0.54 0.09 4.13
CA LEU A 73 -0.56 0.70 3.38
C LEU A 73 -0.52 2.24 3.33
N PRO A 74 -0.35 2.98 4.44
CA PRO A 74 -0.30 4.43 4.38
C PRO A 74 0.92 4.96 3.64
N LEU A 75 2.08 4.30 3.75
CA LEU A 75 3.26 4.67 2.96
C LEU A 75 3.04 4.46 1.47
N LEU A 76 2.42 3.33 1.10
CA LEU A 76 2.08 3.03 -0.28
C LEU A 76 1.08 4.05 -0.85
N ALA A 77 0.03 4.38 -0.08
CA ALA A 77 -0.97 5.36 -0.47
C ALA A 77 -0.36 6.77 -0.64
N LEU A 78 0.55 7.16 0.26
CA LEU A 78 1.29 8.42 0.13
C LEU A 78 2.21 8.40 -1.08
N ALA A 79 2.90 7.29 -1.37
CA ALA A 79 3.71 7.15 -2.58
C ALA A 79 2.88 7.31 -3.85
N ALA A 80 1.69 6.70 -3.89
CA ALA A 80 0.75 6.86 -5.00
C ALA A 80 0.31 8.31 -5.14
N LEU A 81 -0.06 8.99 -4.05
CA LEU A 81 -0.43 10.39 -4.07
C LEU A 81 0.71 11.30 -4.55
N THR A 82 1.92 11.14 -4.00
CA THR A 82 3.06 12.00 -4.34
C THR A 82 3.42 11.85 -5.81
N LEU A 83 3.45 10.62 -6.32
CA LEU A 83 3.74 10.36 -7.74
C LEU A 83 2.61 10.87 -8.65
N ALA A 84 1.34 10.70 -8.26
CA ALA A 84 0.20 11.19 -9.03
C ALA A 84 0.15 12.73 -9.11
N ARG A 85 0.60 13.41 -8.04
CA ARG A 85 0.66 14.88 -7.96
C ARG A 85 2.00 15.47 -8.41
N ARG A 86 2.97 14.63 -8.79
CA ARG A 86 4.35 15.03 -9.11
C ARG A 86 5.01 15.84 -7.97
N TRP A 87 4.75 15.46 -6.74
CA TRP A 87 5.37 16.08 -5.57
C TRP A 87 6.75 15.48 -5.31
N ALA A 88 7.79 16.28 -5.56
CA ALA A 88 9.16 15.94 -5.23
C ALA A 88 9.42 16.20 -3.74
N TRP A 89 9.37 15.14 -2.92
CA TRP A 89 9.72 15.21 -1.51
C TRP A 89 11.16 14.77 -1.28
N SER A 90 11.88 15.53 -0.47
CA SER A 90 13.24 15.17 -0.06
C SER A 90 13.23 13.90 0.80
N ARG A 91 14.35 13.16 0.81
CA ARG A 91 14.52 11.97 1.67
C ARG A 91 14.18 12.23 3.15
N PRO A 92 14.56 13.37 3.76
CA PRO A 92 14.15 13.69 5.13
C PRO A 92 12.63 13.80 5.35
N ASN A 93 11.86 14.29 4.36
CA ASN A 93 10.41 14.38 4.50
C ASN A 93 9.77 13.00 4.60
N TRP A 94 10.24 12.03 3.82
CA TRP A 94 9.81 10.63 3.95
C TRP A 94 10.15 10.04 5.32
N GLY A 95 11.31 10.37 5.87
CA GLY A 95 11.66 10.01 7.25
C GLY A 95 10.68 10.60 8.27
N ARG A 96 10.27 11.87 8.11
CA ARG A 96 9.27 12.51 8.98
C ARG A 96 7.89 11.86 8.87
N VAL A 97 7.50 11.40 7.69
CA VAL A 97 6.24 10.64 7.51
C VAL A 97 6.28 9.35 8.30
N VAL A 98 7.35 8.57 8.17
CA VAL A 98 7.53 7.31 8.92
C VAL A 98 7.51 7.57 10.42
N LEU A 99 8.28 8.55 10.90
CA LEU A 99 8.30 8.93 12.31
C LEU A 99 6.94 9.42 12.79
N GLY A 100 6.24 10.22 11.98
CA GLY A 100 4.88 10.68 12.26
C GLY A 100 3.92 9.52 12.44
N LEU A 101 3.91 8.55 11.52
CA LEU A 101 3.09 7.34 11.62
C LEU A 101 3.40 6.56 12.90
N CYS A 102 4.67 6.40 13.26
CA CYS A 102 5.06 5.73 14.51
C CYS A 102 4.60 6.51 15.76
N VAL A 103 4.75 7.83 15.79
CA VAL A 103 4.34 8.67 16.93
C VAL A 103 2.83 8.70 17.07
N PHE A 104 2.07 8.85 15.97
CA PHE A 104 0.61 8.82 16.01
C PHE A 104 0.07 7.45 16.39
N PHE A 105 0.69 6.37 15.92
CA PHE A 105 0.38 5.01 16.37
C PHE A 105 0.56 4.88 17.88
N GLU A 106 1.71 5.31 18.39
CA GLU A 106 2.02 5.21 19.81
C GLU A 106 1.09 6.07 20.67
N LEU A 107 0.76 7.28 20.21
CA LEU A 107 -0.22 8.15 20.85
C LEU A 107 -1.62 7.50 20.87
N ALA A 108 -2.08 6.97 19.73
CA ALA A 108 -3.37 6.28 19.65
C ALA A 108 -3.40 5.05 20.57
N ARG A 109 -2.28 4.31 20.66
CA ARG A 109 -2.12 3.18 21.59
C ARG A 109 -2.23 3.62 23.04
N GLN A 110 -1.59 4.72 23.42
CA GLN A 110 -1.63 5.27 24.79
C GLN A 110 -3.02 5.80 25.17
N LEU A 111 -3.76 6.38 24.22
CA LEU A 111 -5.12 6.89 24.43
C LEU A 111 -6.20 5.80 24.37
N GLY A 112 -5.84 4.53 24.09
CA GLY A 112 -6.80 3.45 23.89
C GLY A 112 -7.62 3.58 22.59
N TRP A 113 -7.14 4.35 21.62
CA TRP A 113 -7.77 4.63 20.33
C TRP A 113 -7.17 3.80 19.19
N SER A 114 -6.56 2.66 19.50
CA SER A 114 -5.88 1.81 18.51
C SER A 114 -6.83 1.33 17.39
N GLU A 115 -8.04 0.93 17.75
CA GLU A 115 -9.06 0.47 16.81
C GLU A 115 -9.52 1.61 15.85
N PRO A 116 -10.06 2.75 16.32
CA PRO A 116 -10.46 3.84 15.44
C PRO A 116 -9.29 4.42 14.63
N TYR A 117 -8.07 4.40 15.19
CA TYR A 117 -6.87 4.80 14.47
C TYR A 117 -6.59 3.87 13.28
N THR A 118 -6.63 2.55 13.49
CA THR A 118 -6.40 1.56 12.42
C THR A 118 -7.44 1.69 11.32
N LEU A 119 -8.72 1.88 11.70
CA LEU A 119 -9.81 2.11 10.75
C LEU A 119 -9.62 3.38 9.94
N GLY A 120 -9.34 4.49 10.62
CA GLY A 120 -9.11 5.78 9.98
C GLY A 120 -7.94 5.73 9.01
N LEU A 121 -6.87 5.02 9.38
CA LEU A 121 -5.67 4.89 8.56
C LEU A 121 -5.89 4.00 7.32
N LEU A 122 -6.61 2.88 7.48
CA LEU A 122 -7.01 2.03 6.35
C LEU A 122 -7.93 2.79 5.38
N LEU A 123 -8.96 3.46 5.92
CA LEU A 123 -9.88 4.28 5.13
C LEU A 123 -9.14 5.40 4.39
N ALA A 124 -8.29 6.16 5.10
CA ALA A 124 -7.50 7.22 4.50
C ALA A 124 -6.58 6.68 3.40
N SER A 125 -5.91 5.55 3.62
CA SER A 125 -5.05 4.91 2.63
C SER A 125 -5.82 4.51 1.38
N ALA A 126 -6.99 3.90 1.54
CA ALA A 126 -7.85 3.50 0.43
C ALA A 126 -8.35 4.71 -0.37
N LEU A 127 -8.82 5.77 0.31
CA LEU A 127 -9.27 7.01 -0.33
C LEU A 127 -8.14 7.73 -1.06
N LEU A 128 -6.93 7.75 -0.50
CA LEU A 128 -5.75 8.33 -1.14
C LEU A 128 -5.36 7.57 -2.42
N VAL A 129 -5.43 6.23 -2.41
CA VAL A 129 -5.20 5.42 -3.61
C VAL A 129 -6.26 5.70 -4.68
N ILE A 130 -7.54 5.76 -4.31
CA ILE A 130 -8.62 6.10 -5.25
C ILE A 130 -8.42 7.50 -5.83
N TYR A 131 -8.08 8.47 -4.98
CA TYR A 131 -7.83 9.84 -5.41
C TYR A 131 -6.64 9.93 -6.37
N ALA A 132 -5.54 9.23 -6.07
CA ALA A 132 -4.38 9.13 -6.96
C ALA A 132 -4.76 8.52 -8.33
N ALA A 133 -5.66 7.54 -8.35
CA ALA A 133 -6.16 6.89 -9.56
C ALA A 133 -7.10 7.78 -10.39
N VAL A 134 -7.98 8.54 -9.73
CA VAL A 134 -8.88 9.50 -10.38
C VAL A 134 -8.10 10.64 -11.03
N LEU A 135 -6.99 11.06 -10.43
CA LEU A 135 -6.08 12.06 -11.02
C LEU A 135 -5.45 11.61 -12.34
N GLN A 136 -5.41 10.30 -12.64
CA GLN A 136 -4.87 9.78 -13.90
C GLN A 136 -5.92 9.72 -15.02
N TRP A 137 -7.16 10.10 -14.77
CA TRP A 137 -8.18 10.16 -15.80
C TRP A 137 -7.76 11.17 -16.90
N PRO A 138 -7.81 10.82 -18.20
CA PRO A 138 -8.56 9.72 -18.83
C PRO A 138 -7.77 8.42 -19.10
N GLU A 139 -6.56 8.25 -18.57
CA GLU A 139 -5.82 7.01 -18.74
C GLU A 139 -6.49 5.84 -17.99
N ARG A 140 -7.23 5.02 -18.74
CA ARG A 140 -8.09 3.97 -18.19
C ARG A 140 -7.34 2.90 -17.41
N LEU A 141 -6.11 2.60 -17.80
CA LEU A 141 -5.32 1.51 -17.23
C LEU A 141 -4.84 1.82 -15.79
N PRO A 142 -4.09 2.92 -15.53
CA PRO A 142 -3.74 3.29 -14.16
C PRO A 142 -4.96 3.69 -13.32
N SER A 143 -5.92 4.39 -13.91
CA SER A 143 -7.14 4.81 -13.20
C SER A 143 -7.97 3.60 -12.76
N GLY A 144 -8.24 2.65 -13.66
CA GLY A 144 -8.98 1.43 -13.34
C GLY A 144 -8.26 0.55 -12.32
N ALA A 145 -6.95 0.37 -12.46
CA ALA A 145 -6.15 -0.42 -11.51
C ALA A 145 -6.16 0.20 -10.11
N GLY A 146 -5.97 1.51 -10.01
CA GLY A 146 -5.95 2.22 -8.74
C GLY A 146 -7.33 2.26 -8.06
N VAL A 147 -8.41 2.48 -8.81
CA VAL A 147 -9.78 2.41 -8.26
C VAL A 147 -10.09 1.00 -7.78
N ALA A 148 -9.78 -0.03 -8.57
CA ALA A 148 -9.99 -1.43 -8.18
C ALA A 148 -9.20 -1.78 -6.91
N ALA A 149 -7.92 -1.39 -6.84
CA ALA A 149 -7.11 -1.59 -5.65
C ALA A 149 -7.68 -0.86 -4.42
N GLY A 150 -8.06 0.41 -4.58
CA GLY A 150 -8.68 1.19 -3.51
C GLY A 150 -9.99 0.58 -3.01
N VAL A 151 -10.83 0.06 -3.90
CA VAL A 151 -12.06 -0.67 -3.52
C VAL A 151 -11.72 -1.95 -2.76
N LEU A 152 -10.71 -2.72 -3.17
CA LEU A 152 -10.27 -3.92 -2.44
C LEU A 152 -9.78 -3.57 -1.02
N LEU A 153 -9.09 -2.43 -0.84
CA LEU A 153 -8.70 -1.93 0.48
C LEU A 153 -9.92 -1.50 1.30
N LEU A 154 -10.94 -0.88 0.68
CA LEU A 154 -12.18 -0.54 1.37
C LEU A 154 -12.95 -1.78 1.85
N LEU A 155 -12.90 -2.88 1.09
CA LEU A 155 -13.52 -4.15 1.47
C LEU A 155 -12.85 -4.80 2.69
N MET A 156 -11.64 -4.37 3.07
CA MET A 156 -10.98 -4.81 4.31
C MET A 156 -11.47 -4.06 5.55
N LEU A 157 -12.28 -2.99 5.41
CA LEU A 157 -12.83 -2.32 6.58
C LEU A 157 -13.77 -3.28 7.34
N PRO A 158 -13.65 -3.40 8.66
CA PRO A 158 -14.59 -4.17 9.44
C PRO A 158 -15.99 -3.54 9.37
N MET A 159 -16.99 -4.40 9.32
CA MET A 159 -18.39 -3.98 9.34
C MET A 159 -18.76 -3.46 10.75
N PRO A 160 -19.63 -2.45 10.84
CA PRO A 160 -20.14 -1.97 12.13
C PRO A 160 -20.77 -3.10 12.93
N SER A 161 -20.40 -3.20 14.22
CA SER A 161 -20.98 -4.12 15.19
C SER A 161 -22.49 -3.84 15.32
N GLY A 162 -23.30 -4.63 14.62
CA GLY A 162 -24.75 -4.43 14.51
C GLY A 162 -25.33 -4.68 13.12
N SER A 163 -24.50 -4.91 12.09
CA SER A 163 -25.00 -5.33 10.78
C SER A 163 -25.63 -6.73 10.88
N ALA A 164 -26.91 -6.84 10.51
CA ALA A 164 -27.64 -8.12 10.46
C ALA A 164 -27.02 -9.16 9.50
N ILE A 165 -26.18 -8.68 8.58
CA ILE A 165 -25.37 -9.47 7.66
C ILE A 165 -23.95 -9.44 8.25
N GLY A 166 -23.45 -10.58 8.73
CA GLY A 166 -22.03 -10.71 9.11
C GLY A 166 -21.14 -10.41 7.90
N ASN A 167 -19.93 -9.90 8.13
CA ASN A 167 -19.03 -9.57 7.01
C ASN A 167 -18.67 -10.86 6.22
N PRO A 168 -19.15 -11.04 4.97
CA PRO A 168 -18.89 -12.26 4.21
C PRO A 168 -17.41 -12.39 3.81
N LEU A 169 -16.63 -11.32 3.97
CA LEU A 169 -15.20 -11.24 3.64
C LEU A 169 -14.30 -11.27 4.89
N ALA A 170 -14.86 -11.49 6.08
CA ALA A 170 -14.05 -11.66 7.29
C ALA A 170 -13.06 -12.83 7.11
N GLY A 171 -11.76 -12.59 7.31
CA GLY A 171 -10.70 -13.58 7.08
C GLY A 171 -10.23 -13.69 5.63
N ALA A 172 -10.75 -12.85 4.72
CA ALA A 172 -10.27 -12.75 3.33
C ALA A 172 -9.29 -11.57 3.13
N GLU A 173 -8.89 -10.87 4.20
CA GLU A 173 -7.98 -9.71 4.10
C GLU A 173 -6.66 -10.07 3.40
N PRO A 174 -5.98 -11.20 3.70
CA PRO A 174 -4.75 -11.58 3.01
C PRO A 174 -4.98 -11.81 1.51
N LEU A 175 -6.11 -12.41 1.12
CA LEU A 175 -6.48 -12.60 -0.28
C LEU A 175 -6.78 -11.27 -0.98
N LEU A 176 -7.53 -10.37 -0.35
CA LEU A 176 -7.82 -9.03 -0.88
C LEU A 176 -6.51 -8.26 -1.11
N LEU A 177 -5.56 -8.35 -0.17
CA LEU A 177 -4.26 -7.70 -0.27
C LEU A 177 -3.38 -8.34 -1.36
N ALA A 178 -3.48 -9.66 -1.53
CA ALA A 178 -2.80 -10.37 -2.62
C ALA A 178 -3.28 -9.88 -3.99
N ILE A 179 -4.59 -9.64 -4.16
CA ILE A 179 -5.16 -9.13 -5.41
C ILE A 179 -4.85 -7.63 -5.58
N ALA A 180 -4.92 -6.85 -4.51
CA ALA A 180 -4.63 -5.42 -4.54
C ALA A 180 -3.15 -5.14 -4.86
N SER A 181 -2.23 -5.98 -4.41
CA SER A 181 -0.78 -5.78 -4.55
C SER A 181 -0.32 -5.52 -6.01
N PRO A 182 -0.60 -6.38 -6.99
CA PRO A 182 -0.22 -6.15 -8.38
C PRO A 182 -0.95 -4.96 -9.01
N LEU A 183 -2.19 -4.67 -8.60
CA LEU A 183 -2.93 -3.50 -9.07
C LEU A 183 -2.30 -2.18 -8.58
N LEU A 184 -1.87 -2.15 -7.32
CA LEU A 184 -1.14 -1.03 -6.72
C LEU A 184 0.22 -0.84 -7.39
N ALA A 185 0.95 -1.93 -7.66
CA ALA A 185 2.22 -1.86 -8.38
C ALA A 185 2.02 -1.34 -9.81
N LEU A 186 0.96 -1.81 -10.50
CA LEU A 186 0.60 -1.33 -11.83
C LEU A 186 0.26 0.16 -11.83
N LEU A 187 -0.53 0.64 -10.86
CA LEU A 187 -0.78 2.07 -10.67
C LEU A 187 0.55 2.81 -10.53
N LEU A 188 1.36 2.47 -9.52
CA LEU A 188 2.61 3.17 -9.21
C LEU A 188 3.59 3.23 -10.40
N LEU A 189 3.72 2.15 -11.16
CA LEU A 189 4.62 2.08 -12.32
C LEU A 189 4.14 2.86 -13.54
N ARG A 190 2.85 3.23 -13.57
CA ARG A 190 2.22 4.00 -14.65
C ARG A 190 1.98 5.45 -14.26
N LEU A 191 2.27 5.84 -13.02
CA LEU A 191 2.18 7.22 -12.60
C LEU A 191 3.29 8.07 -13.26
N PRO A 192 3.03 9.37 -13.47
CA PRO A 192 3.90 10.27 -14.24
C PRO A 192 5.22 10.64 -13.54
N GLY A 193 5.60 9.99 -12.43
CA GLY A 193 6.99 10.07 -11.93
C GLY A 193 8.02 9.45 -12.87
N SER A 194 7.56 8.86 -13.99
CA SER A 194 8.40 8.38 -15.06
C SER A 194 8.66 9.47 -16.09
N THR A 195 9.95 9.58 -16.43
CA THR A 195 10.51 10.36 -17.54
C THR A 195 10.56 11.86 -17.25
N GLY A 196 11.77 12.31 -16.91
CA GLY A 196 12.18 13.69 -17.18
C GLY A 196 11.67 14.06 -18.56
N GLU A 197 11.03 15.23 -18.64
CA GLU A 197 10.61 15.83 -19.88
C GLU A 197 11.72 15.59 -20.91
N GLN A 198 11.40 14.85 -21.97
CA GLN A 198 12.16 14.97 -23.20
C GLN A 198 12.07 16.43 -23.57
N GLN A 199 13.09 17.18 -23.17
CA GLN A 199 13.36 18.52 -23.63
C GLN A 199 13.30 18.41 -25.16
N PRO A 200 12.35 19.07 -25.84
CA PRO A 200 12.40 19.13 -27.28
C PRO A 200 13.73 19.79 -27.59
N THR A 201 14.63 19.07 -28.26
CA THR A 201 15.78 19.68 -28.90
C THR A 201 15.22 20.76 -29.80
N ALA A 202 15.37 22.01 -29.37
CA ALA A 202 15.06 23.17 -30.17
C ALA A 202 15.83 23.04 -31.49
N THR A 203 15.06 23.18 -32.57
CA THR A 203 15.46 23.25 -33.97
C THR A 203 16.62 24.20 -34.22
#